data_AF-A0A941GJ63-F1
#
_entry.id   AF-A0A941GJ63-F1
#
_cell.length_a   1.000
_cell.length_b   1.000
_cell.length_c   1.000
_cell.angle_alpha   90.00
_cell.angle_beta   90.00
_cell.angle_gamma   90.00
#
_symmetry.space_group_name_H-M   'P 1'
#
loop_
_entity.id
_entity.type
_entity.pdbx_description
1 polymer ?
#
loop_
_entity_poly.entity_id
_entity_poly.type
_entity_poly.pdbx_seq_one_letter_code
_entity_poly.pdbx_strand_id
1 'polypeptide(L)'
;IEKGEFEYPQIHLSLFFEVSYVPASELLAEGYKEDEAFDLASARMFGPSEGEYGTNITNLIETSNWEQEGQLGDSFTASQQYVYSDKHHGKKIDKLFQQNLDAVNVINQIRSDFEYEVTDLDHYYEYFGGLSKAIENQKGEKVEIIIADTTMERIQAENVQSSINRGVRTRITNPKWIDGLLNHPVQGAMKIAKRFDNLLGLAATTNKVEQWVFNDVYDTYIRDENISKRMEENNRFAYHSMIETLLECNQRQYWNADDEQVRQLQIKMMELEGEIEGDDF
;
A
#
# COMPACT_ATOMS: atom_id res chain seq x y z
N ILE A 1 -39.62 18.23 51.66
CA ILE A 1 -38.49 17.95 50.75
C ILE A 1 -38.89 16.68 50.02
N GLU A 2 -39.70 16.84 48.97
CA GLU A 2 -40.19 15.73 48.15
C GLU A 2 -39.07 15.23 47.25
N LYS A 3 -38.88 13.91 47.21
CA LYS A 3 -37.97 13.24 46.31
C LYS A 3 -38.58 13.27 44.91
N GLY A 4 -38.03 14.09 44.02
CA GLY A 4 -38.35 14.04 42.60
C GLY A 4 -37.76 12.77 42.00
N GLU A 5 -38.61 11.90 41.47
CA GLU A 5 -38.23 10.87 40.51
C GLU A 5 -37.80 11.58 39.21
N PHE A 6 -36.53 11.40 38.83
CA PHE A 6 -36.07 11.75 37.49
C PHE A 6 -36.42 10.59 36.57
N GLU A 7 -37.47 10.76 35.76
CA GLU A 7 -37.67 9.94 34.56
C GLU A 7 -36.50 10.21 33.61
N TYR A 8 -35.71 9.16 33.33
CA TYR A 8 -34.80 9.17 32.21
C TYR A 8 -35.64 9.15 30.92
N PRO A 9 -35.43 10.08 29.98
CA PRO A 9 -36.08 9.97 28.69
C PRO A 9 -35.62 8.66 28.05
N GLN A 10 -36.58 7.80 27.72
CA GLN A 10 -36.39 6.69 26.80
C GLN A 10 -35.92 7.29 25.47
N ILE A 11 -34.61 7.37 25.29
CA ILE A 11 -34.01 7.61 23.98
C ILE A 11 -34.33 6.34 23.20
N HIS A 12 -35.34 6.44 22.32
CA HIS A 12 -35.67 5.42 21.34
C HIS A 12 -34.37 5.01 20.64
N LEU A 13 -33.90 3.80 20.94
CA LEU A 13 -32.70 3.16 20.40
C LEU A 13 -32.91 2.74 18.91
N SER A 14 -33.75 3.46 18.17
CA SER A 14 -34.17 3.12 16.81
C SER A 14 -33.38 3.85 15.72
N LEU A 15 -32.46 4.75 16.08
CA LEU A 15 -31.70 5.58 15.13
C LEU A 15 -30.20 5.22 15.02
N PHE A 16 -29.67 4.35 15.88
CA PHE A 16 -28.26 3.92 15.80
C PHE A 16 -28.04 2.65 14.96
N PHE A 17 -29.11 1.95 14.54
CA PHE A 17 -29.02 0.72 13.76
C PHE A 17 -29.08 0.94 12.24
N GLU A 18 -29.31 2.17 11.77
CA GLU A 18 -29.53 2.45 10.34
C GLU A 18 -28.26 2.49 9.49
N VAL A 19 -27.07 2.36 10.10
CA VAL A 19 -25.78 2.33 9.39
C VAL A 19 -25.01 1.03 9.67
N SER A 20 -25.75 -0.07 9.83
CA SER A 20 -25.15 -1.40 9.70
C SER A 20 -25.26 -1.84 8.26
N TYR A 21 -24.14 -1.83 7.53
CA TYR A 21 -24.07 -2.32 6.15
C TYR A 21 -24.21 -3.84 6.05
N VAL A 22 -24.07 -4.55 7.17
CA VAL A 22 -24.46 -5.95 7.34
C VAL A 22 -25.72 -5.98 8.20
N PRO A 23 -26.91 -6.24 7.63
CA PRO A 23 -28.14 -6.30 8.39
C PRO A 23 -28.12 -7.49 9.36
N ALA A 24 -28.38 -7.27 10.65
CA ALA A 24 -28.50 -8.36 11.63
C ALA A 24 -29.55 -9.41 11.20
N SER A 25 -30.56 -9.01 10.42
CA SER A 25 -31.55 -9.92 9.84
C SER A 25 -30.96 -10.96 8.89
N GLU A 26 -29.90 -10.63 8.14
CA GLU A 26 -29.21 -11.58 7.26
C GLU A 26 -28.46 -12.62 8.09
N LEU A 27 -27.71 -12.18 9.10
CA LEU A 27 -26.99 -13.06 10.04
C LEU A 27 -27.97 -13.97 10.82
N LEU A 28 -29.11 -13.45 11.26
CA LEU A 28 -30.17 -14.25 11.87
C LEU A 28 -30.69 -15.34 10.91
N ALA A 29 -30.87 -15.01 9.63
CA ALA A 29 -31.29 -15.96 8.61
C ALA A 29 -30.23 -17.04 8.32
N GLU A 30 -28.95 -16.71 8.50
CA GLU A 30 -27.81 -17.65 8.43
C GLU A 30 -27.67 -18.53 9.69
N GLY A 31 -28.48 -18.29 10.72
CA GLY A 31 -28.56 -19.13 11.92
C GLY A 31 -27.72 -18.65 13.11
N TYR A 32 -27.15 -17.44 13.04
CA TYR A 32 -26.53 -16.82 14.19
C TYR A 32 -27.56 -16.53 15.29
N LYS A 33 -27.15 -16.67 16.55
CA LYS A 33 -27.99 -16.26 17.68
C LYS A 33 -28.18 -14.74 17.66
N GLU A 34 -29.27 -14.26 18.23
CA GLU A 34 -29.60 -12.83 18.25
C GLU A 34 -28.44 -11.97 18.78
N ASP A 35 -27.85 -12.36 19.91
CA ASP A 35 -26.73 -11.64 20.51
C ASP A 35 -25.46 -11.65 19.64
N GLU A 36 -25.17 -12.75 18.95
CA GLU A 36 -24.04 -12.89 18.01
C GLU A 36 -24.29 -12.11 16.70
N ALA A 37 -25.50 -12.16 16.18
CA ALA A 37 -25.90 -11.43 14.97
C ALA A 37 -25.79 -9.91 15.17
N PHE A 38 -26.20 -9.40 16.34
CA PHE A 38 -26.06 -7.97 16.66
C PHE A 38 -24.60 -7.55 16.84
N ASP A 39 -23.77 -8.38 17.51
CA ASP A 39 -22.33 -8.14 17.65
C ASP A 39 -21.66 -8.04 16.26
N LEU A 40 -21.86 -9.04 15.41
CA LEU A 40 -21.29 -9.12 14.06
C LEU A 40 -21.80 -8.00 13.14
N ALA A 41 -23.09 -7.66 13.17
CA ALA A 41 -23.64 -6.54 12.40
C ALA A 41 -22.91 -5.21 12.74
N SER A 42 -22.60 -5.00 14.01
CA SER A 42 -21.89 -3.81 14.49
C SER A 42 -20.37 -3.85 14.33
N ALA A 43 -19.79 -5.00 13.94
CA ALA A 43 -18.36 -5.20 13.94
C ALA A 43 -17.65 -4.40 12.82
N ARG A 44 -16.61 -3.65 13.19
CA ARG A 44 -15.82 -2.81 12.26
C ARG A 44 -14.30 -3.01 12.40
N MET A 45 -13.85 -3.84 13.34
CA MET A 45 -12.43 -4.13 13.53
C MET A 45 -12.09 -5.45 12.87
N PHE A 46 -11.12 -5.41 11.98
CA PHE A 46 -10.65 -6.54 11.20
C PHE A 46 -9.13 -6.57 11.22
N GLY A 47 -8.55 -7.73 10.98
CA GLY A 47 -7.11 -7.92 11.00
C GLY A 47 -6.72 -9.33 10.57
N PRO A 48 -5.44 -9.70 10.79
CA PRO A 48 -4.97 -11.05 10.57
C PRO A 48 -5.66 -12.06 11.49
N SER A 49 -5.57 -13.36 11.15
CA SER A 49 -5.93 -14.40 12.11
C SER A 49 -4.99 -14.38 13.31
N GLU A 50 -5.41 -15.01 14.40
CA GLU A 50 -4.58 -15.14 15.59
C GLU A 50 -3.19 -15.75 15.26
N GLY A 51 -2.13 -15.04 15.63
CA GLY A 51 -0.74 -15.46 15.42
C GLY A 51 -0.12 -15.08 14.06
N GLU A 52 -0.91 -14.50 13.15
CA GLU A 52 -0.43 -14.05 11.84
C GLU A 52 -0.19 -12.53 11.80
N TYR A 53 0.62 -12.09 10.83
CA TYR A 53 0.97 -10.68 10.59
C TYR A 53 1.05 -10.40 9.09
N GLY A 54 0.75 -9.16 8.69
CA GLY A 54 0.87 -8.72 7.30
C GLY A 54 -0.24 -9.21 6.37
N THR A 55 -0.04 -9.01 5.06
CA THR A 55 -1.06 -9.25 4.01
C THR A 55 -0.57 -10.07 2.82
N ASN A 56 0.69 -10.54 2.87
CA ASN A 56 1.43 -11.18 1.77
C ASN A 56 1.63 -10.30 0.51
N ILE A 57 1.09 -9.07 0.47
CA ILE A 57 1.25 -8.15 -0.67
C ILE A 57 2.70 -7.78 -0.90
N THR A 58 3.47 -7.50 0.15
CA THR A 58 4.89 -7.17 0.03
C THR A 58 5.65 -8.27 -0.69
N ASN A 59 5.43 -9.53 -0.30
CA ASN A 59 6.02 -10.69 -0.95
C ASN A 59 5.57 -10.84 -2.42
N LEU A 60 4.30 -10.59 -2.74
CA LEU A 60 3.83 -10.62 -4.14
C LEU A 60 4.53 -9.55 -4.99
N ILE A 61 4.67 -8.33 -4.48
CA ILE A 61 5.36 -7.24 -5.18
C ILE A 61 6.86 -7.56 -5.34
N GLU A 62 7.54 -7.96 -4.27
CA GLU A 62 8.99 -8.22 -4.27
C GLU A 62 9.41 -9.40 -5.15
N THR A 63 8.53 -10.38 -5.34
CA THR A 63 8.80 -11.57 -6.16
C THR A 63 8.17 -11.50 -7.55
N SER A 64 7.48 -10.39 -7.86
CA SER A 64 6.71 -10.19 -9.08
C SER A 64 5.70 -11.32 -9.38
N ASN A 65 5.33 -12.11 -8.37
CA ASN A 65 4.55 -13.34 -8.50
C ASN A 65 3.03 -13.07 -8.53
N TRP A 66 2.62 -12.23 -9.46
CA TRP A 66 1.22 -11.87 -9.71
C TRP A 66 1.06 -11.43 -11.16
N GLU A 67 -0.09 -11.74 -11.76
CA GLU A 67 -0.42 -11.45 -13.14
C GLU A 67 -1.40 -10.27 -13.25
N GLN A 68 -2.33 -10.16 -12.29
CA GLN A 68 -3.40 -9.15 -12.28
C GLN A 68 -3.49 -8.45 -10.93
N GLU A 69 -3.76 -7.15 -10.94
CA GLU A 69 -3.91 -6.34 -9.70
C GLU A 69 -4.98 -6.90 -8.75
N GLY A 70 -6.01 -7.55 -9.29
CA GLY A 70 -7.07 -8.18 -8.48
C GLY A 70 -6.52 -9.22 -7.51
N GLN A 71 -5.42 -9.91 -7.84
CA GLN A 71 -4.79 -10.87 -6.94
C GLN A 71 -4.22 -10.20 -5.67
N LEU A 72 -3.82 -8.92 -5.76
CA LEU A 72 -3.37 -8.15 -4.61
C LEU A 72 -4.53 -7.86 -3.64
N GLY A 73 -5.70 -7.51 -4.18
CA GLY A 73 -6.92 -7.31 -3.40
C GLY A 73 -7.43 -8.60 -2.76
N ASP A 74 -7.34 -9.72 -3.48
CA ASP A 74 -7.71 -11.04 -2.96
C ASP A 74 -6.76 -11.49 -1.85
N SER A 75 -5.45 -11.26 -2.00
CA SER A 75 -4.44 -11.51 -0.95
C SER A 75 -4.73 -10.67 0.29
N PHE A 76 -5.03 -9.38 0.12
CA PHE A 76 -5.39 -8.51 1.24
C PHE A 76 -6.60 -9.02 2.01
N THR A 77 -7.69 -9.30 1.30
CA THR A 77 -8.93 -9.83 1.88
C THR A 77 -8.68 -11.19 2.55
N ALA A 78 -7.89 -12.06 1.92
CA ALA A 78 -7.56 -13.37 2.50
C ALA A 78 -6.91 -13.23 3.87
N SER A 79 -5.94 -12.31 3.99
CA SER A 79 -5.20 -12.06 5.22
C SER A 79 -5.96 -11.24 6.25
N GLN A 80 -6.83 -10.30 5.86
CA GLN A 80 -7.39 -9.30 6.77
C GLN A 80 -8.87 -9.51 7.15
N GLN A 81 -9.54 -10.53 6.60
CA GLN A 81 -10.99 -10.77 6.82
C GLN A 81 -11.39 -11.27 8.23
N TYR A 82 -10.47 -11.30 9.19
CA TYR A 82 -10.75 -11.87 10.51
C TYR A 82 -11.29 -10.79 11.45
N VAL A 83 -12.50 -11.00 11.98
CA VAL A 83 -13.19 -10.01 12.80
C VAL A 83 -12.70 -10.03 14.25
N TYR A 84 -12.55 -8.83 14.80
CA TYR A 84 -12.32 -8.56 16.21
C TYR A 84 -13.50 -7.75 16.76
N SER A 85 -14.13 -8.24 17.82
CA SER A 85 -15.38 -7.73 18.41
C SER A 85 -15.45 -8.16 19.87
N ASP A 86 -16.54 -7.85 20.57
CA ASP A 86 -16.72 -8.29 21.96
C ASP A 86 -16.76 -9.83 22.07
N LYS A 87 -17.35 -10.51 21.08
CA LYS A 87 -17.52 -11.97 21.08
C LYS A 87 -16.52 -12.74 20.24
N HIS A 88 -15.85 -12.10 19.29
CA HIS A 88 -14.92 -12.75 18.36
C HIS A 88 -13.54 -12.09 18.34
N HIS A 89 -12.49 -12.91 18.33
CA HIS A 89 -11.10 -12.45 18.35
C HIS A 89 -10.34 -13.16 17.22
N GLY A 90 -10.23 -12.52 16.07
CA GLY A 90 -9.56 -13.11 14.90
C GLY A 90 -10.34 -14.26 14.27
N LYS A 91 -11.68 -14.21 14.26
CA LYS A 91 -12.52 -15.24 13.65
C LYS A 91 -12.87 -14.85 12.21
N LYS A 92 -12.78 -15.80 11.28
CA LYS A 92 -13.33 -15.61 9.93
C LYS A 92 -14.84 -15.80 9.96
N ILE A 93 -15.56 -14.81 9.45
CA ILE A 93 -17.00 -14.86 9.19
C ILE A 93 -17.19 -14.65 7.70
N ASP A 94 -17.92 -15.57 7.06
CA ASP A 94 -18.10 -15.55 5.62
C ASP A 94 -18.77 -14.23 5.19
N LYS A 95 -18.20 -13.57 4.18
CA LYS A 95 -18.67 -12.31 3.56
C LYS A 95 -18.72 -11.08 4.46
N LEU A 96 -18.54 -11.20 5.77
CA LEU A 96 -18.67 -10.07 6.70
C LEU A 96 -17.70 -8.92 6.37
N PHE A 97 -16.44 -9.26 6.08
CA PHE A 97 -15.44 -8.26 5.70
C PHE A 97 -15.80 -7.58 4.37
N GLN A 98 -16.16 -8.38 3.35
CA GLN A 98 -16.54 -7.91 2.03
C GLN A 98 -17.74 -6.97 2.07
N GLN A 99 -18.78 -7.30 2.85
CA GLN A 99 -19.95 -6.43 3.03
C GLN A 99 -19.59 -5.11 3.75
N ASN A 100 -18.58 -5.11 4.62
CA ASN A 100 -18.06 -3.87 5.19
C ASN A 100 -17.27 -3.05 4.15
N LEU A 101 -16.55 -3.70 3.22
CA LEU A 101 -15.85 -3.01 2.14
C LEU A 101 -16.81 -2.29 1.18
N ASP A 102 -18.02 -2.83 0.95
CA ASP A 102 -19.06 -2.18 0.13
C ASP A 102 -19.41 -0.76 0.63
N ALA A 103 -19.29 -0.54 1.94
CA ALA A 103 -19.60 0.71 2.61
C ALA A 103 -18.50 1.78 2.49
N VAL A 104 -17.29 1.39 2.07
CA VAL A 104 -16.14 2.29 2.17
C VAL A 104 -16.17 3.31 1.02
N ASN A 105 -16.09 4.59 1.39
CA ASN A 105 -16.02 5.71 0.43
C ASN A 105 -14.65 6.40 0.41
N VAL A 106 -13.86 6.28 1.49
CA VAL A 106 -12.54 6.89 1.63
C VAL A 106 -11.67 5.96 2.48
N ILE A 107 -10.40 5.80 2.08
CA ILE A 107 -9.36 5.24 2.93
C ILE A 107 -8.56 6.40 3.55
N ASN A 108 -8.27 6.32 4.84
CA ASN A 108 -7.41 7.29 5.51
C ASN A 108 -6.22 6.59 6.18
N GLN A 109 -5.01 7.10 5.93
CA GLN A 109 -3.80 6.67 6.60
C GLN A 109 -3.13 7.87 7.28
N ILE A 110 -2.72 7.69 8.53
CA ILE A 110 -1.95 8.71 9.25
C ILE A 110 -0.46 8.53 8.94
N ARG A 111 0.20 9.63 8.60
CA ARG A 111 1.66 9.75 8.59
C ARG A 111 2.08 10.64 9.75
N SER A 112 2.77 10.05 10.73
CA SER A 112 3.14 10.74 11.98
C SER A 112 4.63 11.06 12.12
N ASP A 113 5.46 10.58 11.20
CA ASP A 113 6.92 10.70 11.28
C ASP A 113 7.52 11.37 10.03
N PHE A 114 8.53 12.23 10.22
CA PHE A 114 9.23 12.91 9.14
C PHE A 114 10.32 12.06 8.49
N GLU A 115 10.84 11.05 9.21
CA GLU A 115 11.89 10.13 8.74
C GLU A 115 11.40 9.29 7.57
N TYR A 116 10.14 8.87 7.60
CA TYR A 116 9.52 8.04 6.56
C TYR A 116 8.47 8.83 5.79
N GLU A 117 8.61 8.85 4.47
CA GLU A 117 7.51 9.14 3.57
C GLU A 117 6.70 7.91 3.16
N VAL A 118 5.55 8.14 2.54
CA VAL A 118 4.72 7.04 1.99
C VAL A 118 5.46 6.17 0.97
N THR A 119 6.48 6.72 0.32
CA THR A 119 7.35 6.00 -0.63
C THR A 119 8.49 5.25 0.07
N ASP A 120 8.71 5.48 1.37
CA ASP A 120 9.87 4.94 2.10
C ASP A 120 9.62 3.58 2.75
N LEU A 121 8.36 3.23 3.03
CA LEU A 121 7.98 1.97 3.66
C LEU A 121 6.99 1.21 2.79
N ASP A 122 7.20 -0.10 2.70
CA ASP A 122 6.33 -1.03 2.01
C ASP A 122 4.97 -1.19 2.69
N HIS A 123 4.94 -1.13 4.02
CA HIS A 123 3.71 -1.21 4.81
C HIS A 123 2.62 -0.20 4.37
N TYR A 124 2.99 0.94 3.78
CA TYR A 124 2.00 1.88 3.26
C TYR A 124 1.19 1.29 2.10
N TYR A 125 1.86 0.80 1.04
CA TYR A 125 1.15 0.15 -0.06
C TYR A 125 0.58 -1.21 0.35
N GLU A 126 1.21 -1.89 1.30
CA GLU A 126 0.71 -3.15 1.88
C GLU A 126 -0.69 -2.95 2.47
N TYR A 127 -0.86 -1.93 3.33
CA TYR A 127 -2.11 -1.74 4.06
C TYR A 127 -3.12 -0.88 3.30
N PHE A 128 -2.87 0.42 3.07
CA PHE A 128 -3.87 1.24 2.39
C PHE A 128 -4.03 0.87 0.92
N GLY A 129 -2.94 0.43 0.28
CA GLY A 129 -2.96 0.01 -1.11
C GLY A 129 -3.67 -1.32 -1.29
N GLY A 130 -3.32 -2.31 -0.45
CA GLY A 130 -4.03 -3.58 -0.40
C GLY A 130 -5.52 -3.43 -0.13
N LEU A 131 -5.88 -2.59 0.85
CA LEU A 131 -7.28 -2.25 1.13
C LEU A 131 -7.96 -1.58 -0.07
N SER A 132 -7.27 -0.69 -0.78
CA SER A 132 -7.78 -0.07 -2.01
C SER A 132 -8.12 -1.12 -3.06
N LYS A 133 -7.27 -2.12 -3.27
CA LYS A 133 -7.54 -3.22 -4.21
C LYS A 133 -8.62 -4.18 -3.73
N ALA A 134 -8.70 -4.47 -2.44
CA ALA A 134 -9.79 -5.25 -1.88
C ALA A 134 -11.16 -4.57 -2.10
N ILE A 135 -11.22 -3.25 -1.88
CA ILE A 135 -12.43 -2.45 -2.15
C ILE A 135 -12.74 -2.40 -3.64
N GLU A 136 -11.74 -2.22 -4.50
CA GLU A 136 -11.93 -2.22 -5.96
C GLU A 136 -12.46 -3.56 -6.47
N ASN A 137 -11.92 -4.69 -5.98
CA ASN A 137 -12.42 -6.02 -6.32
C ASN A 137 -13.88 -6.21 -5.90
N GLN A 138 -14.23 -5.72 -4.71
CA GLN A 138 -15.57 -5.90 -4.14
C GLN A 138 -16.61 -4.99 -4.80
N LYS A 139 -16.29 -3.70 -4.98
CA LYS A 139 -17.23 -2.67 -5.47
C LYS A 139 -17.19 -2.48 -6.99
N GLY A 140 -16.10 -2.87 -7.64
CA GLY A 140 -15.83 -2.57 -9.05
C GLY A 140 -15.45 -1.11 -9.33
N GLU A 141 -15.23 -0.30 -8.29
CA GLU A 141 -14.82 1.10 -8.40
C GLU A 141 -13.66 1.43 -7.45
N LYS A 142 -12.81 2.38 -7.86
CA LYS A 142 -11.69 2.86 -7.04
C LYS A 142 -12.19 3.80 -5.95
N VAL A 143 -11.51 3.75 -4.81
CA VAL A 143 -11.79 4.61 -3.65
C VAL A 143 -10.70 5.67 -3.49
N GLU A 144 -11.06 6.84 -2.97
CA GLU A 144 -10.07 7.87 -2.68
C GLU A 144 -9.27 7.54 -1.42
N ILE A 145 -7.96 7.80 -1.48
CA ILE A 145 -7.01 7.54 -0.39
C ILE A 145 -6.48 8.89 0.08
N ILE A 146 -6.70 9.19 1.36
CA ILE A 146 -6.27 10.42 2.01
C ILE A 146 -5.16 10.08 3.00
N ILE A 147 -4.09 10.87 2.96
CA ILE A 147 -3.01 10.84 3.93
C ILE A 147 -3.23 12.01 4.90
N ALA A 148 -3.44 11.68 6.17
CA ALA A 148 -3.45 12.64 7.27
C ALA A 148 -2.02 12.79 7.80
N ASP A 149 -1.33 13.82 7.33
CA ASP A 149 0.03 14.15 7.76
C ASP A 149 -0.02 14.98 9.05
N THR A 150 0.49 14.40 10.13
CA THR A 150 0.56 15.00 11.47
C THR A 150 2.01 15.29 11.89
N THR A 151 2.96 15.32 10.95
CA THR A 151 4.40 15.50 11.24
C THR A 151 4.75 16.93 11.67
N MET A 152 3.92 17.89 11.30
CA MET A 152 4.07 19.32 11.60
C MET A 152 2.96 19.81 12.54
N GLU A 153 3.13 21.00 13.10
CA GLU A 153 2.14 21.63 14.00
C GLU A 153 0.75 21.74 13.36
N ARG A 154 0.70 22.00 12.06
CA ARG A 154 -0.55 22.00 11.29
C ARG A 154 -0.75 20.66 10.59
N ILE A 155 -1.79 19.95 11.01
CA ILE A 155 -2.26 18.72 10.35
C ILE A 155 -2.69 19.07 8.92
N GLN A 156 -2.21 18.28 7.96
CA GLN A 156 -2.60 18.36 6.56
C GLN A 156 -3.31 17.07 6.16
N ALA A 157 -4.44 17.18 5.47
CA ALA A 157 -5.09 16.05 4.82
C ALA A 157 -4.92 16.24 3.31
N GLU A 158 -4.28 15.28 2.65
CA GLU A 158 -3.97 15.35 1.23
C GLU A 158 -4.31 14.03 0.55
N ASN A 159 -4.49 14.06 -0.78
CA ASN A 159 -4.63 12.81 -1.52
C ASN A 159 -3.30 12.05 -1.54
N VAL A 160 -3.37 10.73 -1.66
CA VAL A 160 -2.18 9.86 -1.74
C VAL A 160 -1.25 10.26 -2.89
N GLN A 161 -1.80 10.76 -4.01
CA GLN A 161 -1.03 11.29 -5.12
C GLN A 161 -0.05 12.40 -4.69
N SER A 162 -0.53 13.41 -3.95
CA SER A 162 0.34 14.50 -3.48
C SER A 162 1.42 13.99 -2.54
N SER A 163 1.08 13.01 -1.71
CA SER A 163 2.01 12.38 -0.78
C SER A 163 3.11 11.60 -1.51
N ILE A 164 2.75 10.78 -2.50
CA ILE A 164 3.69 10.05 -3.38
C ILE A 164 4.62 11.05 -4.08
N ASN A 165 4.04 12.10 -4.68
CA ASN A 165 4.78 13.13 -5.40
C ASN A 165 5.80 13.85 -4.50
N ARG A 166 5.43 14.12 -3.24
CA ARG A 166 6.35 14.70 -2.25
C ARG A 166 7.43 13.71 -1.86
N GLY A 167 7.10 12.44 -1.62
CA GLY A 167 8.06 11.37 -1.34
C GLY A 167 9.12 11.26 -2.44
N VAL A 168 8.70 11.20 -3.70
CA VAL A 168 9.60 11.16 -4.86
C VAL A 168 10.54 12.37 -4.87
N ARG A 169 10.02 13.59 -4.81
CA ARG A 169 10.82 14.83 -4.92
C ARG A 169 11.76 15.07 -3.74
N THR A 170 11.34 14.66 -2.54
CA THR A 170 12.12 14.93 -1.31
C THR A 170 13.09 13.80 -0.96
N ARG A 171 12.92 12.62 -1.57
CA ARG A 171 13.73 11.42 -1.36
C ARG A 171 14.34 10.95 -2.67
N ILE A 172 13.60 10.15 -3.43
CA ILE A 172 14.08 9.31 -4.53
C ILE A 172 14.81 10.14 -5.60
N THR A 173 14.35 11.33 -5.93
CA THR A 173 14.99 12.18 -6.95
C THR A 173 15.74 13.38 -6.36
N ASN A 174 15.93 13.43 -5.04
CA ASN A 174 16.62 14.51 -4.36
C ASN A 174 18.14 14.24 -4.31
N PRO A 175 18.99 15.05 -4.97
CA PRO A 175 20.43 14.83 -5.00
C PRO A 175 21.07 14.72 -3.61
N LYS A 176 20.59 15.49 -2.62
CA LYS A 176 21.13 15.43 -1.25
C LYS A 176 20.85 14.09 -0.57
N TRP A 177 19.69 13.50 -0.85
CA TRP A 177 19.31 12.21 -0.30
C TRP A 177 20.10 11.09 -0.99
N ILE A 178 20.18 11.15 -2.32
CA ILE A 178 20.97 10.22 -3.14
C ILE A 178 22.44 10.24 -2.70
N ASP A 179 23.06 11.42 -2.61
CA ASP A 179 24.44 11.58 -2.17
C ASP A 179 24.66 11.07 -0.75
N GLY A 180 23.72 11.39 0.15
CA GLY A 180 23.75 10.90 1.53
C GLY A 180 23.81 9.38 1.60
N LEU A 181 22.95 8.69 0.83
CA LEU A 181 22.93 7.22 0.81
C LEU A 181 24.14 6.63 0.10
N LEU A 182 24.52 7.14 -1.08
CA LEU A 182 25.62 6.56 -1.87
C LEU A 182 27.00 6.74 -1.23
N ASN A 183 27.14 7.59 -0.23
CA ASN A 183 28.33 7.65 0.63
C ASN A 183 28.49 6.41 1.53
N HIS A 184 27.46 5.57 1.66
CA HIS A 184 27.51 4.30 2.38
C HIS A 184 27.66 3.15 1.37
N PRO A 185 28.83 2.48 1.31
CA PRO A 185 29.09 1.40 0.37
C PRO A 185 28.10 0.25 0.53
N VAL A 186 27.64 -0.32 -0.58
CA VAL A 186 26.68 -1.42 -0.68
C VAL A 186 25.26 -1.10 -0.19
N GLN A 187 25.13 -0.65 1.07
CA GLN A 187 23.86 -0.38 1.73
C GLN A 187 23.13 0.83 1.14
N GLY A 188 23.87 1.83 0.65
CA GLY A 188 23.30 3.02 0.03
C GLY A 188 22.43 2.68 -1.17
N ALA A 189 22.99 1.95 -2.13
CA ALA A 189 22.28 1.50 -3.32
C ALA A 189 21.15 0.52 -2.99
N MET A 190 21.31 -0.37 -2.00
CA MET A 190 20.21 -1.25 -1.55
C MET A 190 19.00 -0.46 -1.02
N LYS A 191 19.24 0.60 -0.24
CA LYS A 191 18.15 1.45 0.27
C LYS A 191 17.45 2.23 -0.84
N ILE A 192 18.17 2.63 -1.88
CA ILE A 192 17.61 3.25 -3.07
C ILE A 192 16.77 2.23 -3.85
N ALA A 193 17.30 1.04 -4.12
CA ALA A 193 16.58 -0.01 -4.85
C ALA A 193 15.24 -0.37 -4.18
N LYS A 194 15.22 -0.47 -2.85
CA LYS A 194 13.96 -0.70 -2.12
C LYS A 194 12.88 0.35 -2.38
N ARG A 195 13.25 1.59 -2.74
CA ARG A 195 12.28 2.64 -3.12
C ARG A 195 11.65 2.38 -4.48
N PHE A 196 12.34 1.70 -5.39
CA PHE A 196 11.78 1.32 -6.68
C PHE A 196 10.72 0.24 -6.48
N ASP A 197 10.99 -0.77 -5.64
CA ASP A 197 10.01 -1.79 -5.27
C ASP A 197 8.77 -1.15 -4.63
N ASN A 198 8.97 -0.17 -3.75
CA ASN A 198 7.88 0.57 -3.14
C ASN A 198 7.08 1.39 -4.15
N LEU A 199 7.72 1.99 -5.16
CA LEU A 199 7.03 2.68 -6.24
C LEU A 199 6.20 1.72 -7.09
N LEU A 200 6.72 0.52 -7.41
CA LEU A 200 5.95 -0.53 -8.07
C LEU A 200 4.74 -0.93 -7.23
N GLY A 201 4.94 -1.19 -5.93
CA GLY A 201 3.85 -1.54 -5.01
C GLY A 201 2.78 -0.45 -4.91
N LEU A 202 3.17 0.82 -4.80
CA LEU A 202 2.25 1.96 -4.82
C LEU A 202 1.52 2.07 -6.15
N ALA A 203 2.21 1.90 -7.29
CA ALA A 203 1.59 1.95 -8.61
C ALA A 203 0.54 0.85 -8.78
N ALA A 204 0.91 -0.38 -8.42
CA ALA A 204 0.08 -1.58 -8.55
C ALA A 204 -1.13 -1.58 -7.62
N THR A 205 -1.04 -0.95 -6.45
CA THR A 205 -2.12 -0.97 -5.45
C THR A 205 -3.00 0.26 -5.46
N THR A 206 -2.49 1.42 -5.91
CA THR A 206 -3.26 2.68 -5.90
C THR A 206 -3.63 3.20 -7.27
N ASN A 207 -2.84 2.88 -8.31
CA ASN A 207 -2.87 3.56 -9.61
C ASN A 207 -2.80 5.10 -9.52
N LYS A 208 -2.13 5.63 -8.48
CA LYS A 208 -1.89 7.06 -8.24
C LYS A 208 -0.38 7.37 -8.32
N VAL A 209 0.40 6.63 -9.09
CA VAL A 209 1.79 6.99 -9.41
C VAL A 209 1.79 7.56 -10.83
N GLU A 210 2.23 8.80 -10.98
CA GLU A 210 2.15 9.52 -12.26
C GLU A 210 3.31 9.17 -13.19
N GLN A 211 3.10 9.31 -14.50
CA GLN A 211 4.12 9.03 -15.53
C GLN A 211 5.41 9.84 -15.32
N TRP A 212 5.30 11.09 -14.86
CA TRP A 212 6.47 11.93 -14.62
C TRP A 212 7.35 11.37 -13.49
N VAL A 213 6.79 10.62 -12.53
CA VAL A 213 7.57 10.00 -11.45
C VAL A 213 8.56 9.01 -12.05
N PHE A 214 8.08 8.11 -12.91
CA PHE A 214 8.93 7.13 -13.56
C PHE A 214 9.94 7.78 -14.51
N ASN A 215 9.53 8.80 -15.26
CA ASN A 215 10.46 9.57 -16.11
C ASN A 215 11.56 10.26 -15.29
N ASP A 216 11.22 10.91 -14.18
CA ASP A 216 12.22 11.58 -13.32
C ASP A 216 13.18 10.56 -12.68
N VAL A 217 12.66 9.39 -12.26
CA VAL A 217 13.47 8.30 -11.71
C VAL A 217 14.41 7.72 -12.77
N TYR A 218 13.92 7.48 -13.99
CA TYR A 218 14.74 7.06 -15.14
C TYR A 218 15.82 8.11 -15.44
N ASP A 219 15.45 9.39 -15.52
CA ASP A 219 16.38 10.48 -15.82
C ASP A 219 17.47 10.60 -14.76
N THR A 220 17.12 10.40 -13.49
CA THR A 220 18.02 10.51 -12.33
C THR A 220 19.00 9.34 -12.22
N TYR A 221 18.54 8.10 -12.44
CA TYR A 221 19.34 6.91 -12.11
C TYR A 221 19.88 6.15 -13.33
N ILE A 222 19.27 6.36 -14.50
CA ILE A 222 19.62 5.65 -15.74
C ILE A 222 20.29 6.61 -16.72
N ARG A 223 19.67 7.75 -17.01
CA ARG A 223 20.19 8.72 -17.98
C ARG A 223 21.37 9.53 -17.46
N ASP A 224 21.39 9.87 -16.17
CA ASP A 224 22.55 10.54 -15.56
C ASP A 224 23.68 9.53 -15.34
N GLU A 225 24.66 9.56 -16.25
CA GLU A 225 25.84 8.67 -16.22
C GLU A 225 26.64 8.72 -14.91
N ASN A 226 26.65 9.86 -14.21
CA ASN A 226 27.37 9.98 -12.94
C ASN A 226 26.65 9.21 -11.83
N ILE A 227 25.33 9.37 -11.70
CA ILE A 227 24.56 8.62 -10.71
C ILE A 227 24.51 7.13 -11.08
N SER A 228 24.27 6.83 -12.35
CA SER A 228 24.31 5.48 -12.94
C SER A 228 25.59 4.74 -12.54
N LYS A 229 26.76 5.32 -12.81
CA LYS A 229 28.05 4.71 -12.44
C LYS A 229 28.22 4.56 -10.93
N ARG A 230 27.80 5.54 -10.14
CA ARG A 230 27.88 5.46 -8.67
C ARG A 230 26.96 4.37 -8.09
N MET A 231 25.79 4.14 -8.68
CA MET A 231 24.90 3.05 -8.29
C MET A 231 25.57 1.70 -8.54
N GLU A 232 26.13 1.52 -9.73
CA GLU A 232 26.83 0.31 -10.14
C GLU A 232 28.05 0.01 -9.26
N GLU A 233 28.92 1.01 -9.03
CA GLU A 233 30.09 0.88 -8.14
C GLU A 233 29.69 0.63 -6.69
N ASN A 234 28.58 1.20 -6.21
CA ASN A 234 28.12 1.01 -4.84
C ASN A 234 27.52 -0.39 -4.63
N ASN A 235 26.64 -0.82 -5.54
CA ASN A 235 26.05 -2.17 -5.55
C ASN A 235 25.41 -2.50 -6.91
N ARG A 236 26.16 -3.21 -7.77
CA ARG A 236 25.68 -3.69 -9.08
C ARG A 236 24.39 -4.51 -9.03
N PHE A 237 24.19 -5.34 -8.01
CA PHE A 237 23.00 -6.19 -7.88
C PHE A 237 21.75 -5.36 -7.55
N ALA A 238 21.88 -4.39 -6.64
CA ALA A 238 20.78 -3.49 -6.32
C ALA A 238 20.40 -2.63 -7.53
N TYR A 239 21.40 -2.20 -8.31
CA TYR A 239 21.16 -1.40 -9.50
C TYR A 239 20.53 -2.20 -10.66
N HIS A 240 20.94 -3.46 -10.84
CA HIS A 240 20.30 -4.40 -11.77
C HIS A 240 18.81 -4.57 -11.41
N SER A 241 18.50 -4.85 -10.15
CA SER A 241 17.10 -4.97 -9.66
C SER A 241 16.27 -3.69 -9.90
N MET A 242 16.85 -2.50 -9.78
CA MET A 242 16.13 -1.26 -10.11
C MET A 242 15.73 -1.17 -11.59
N ILE A 243 16.60 -1.64 -12.48
CA ILE A 243 16.34 -1.67 -13.93
C ILE A 243 15.25 -2.69 -14.24
N GLU A 244 15.30 -3.88 -13.62
CA GLU A 244 14.24 -4.88 -13.70
C GLU A 244 12.89 -4.29 -13.26
N THR A 245 12.84 -3.61 -12.11
CA THR A 245 11.62 -3.00 -11.59
C THR A 245 11.06 -1.93 -12.54
N LEU A 246 11.91 -1.11 -13.19
CA LEU A 246 11.46 -0.15 -14.20
C LEU A 246 10.91 -0.83 -15.46
N LEU A 247 11.56 -1.89 -15.94
CA LEU A 247 11.08 -2.69 -17.06
C LEU A 247 9.74 -3.37 -16.72
N GLU A 248 9.58 -3.88 -15.50
CA GLU A 248 8.32 -4.44 -15.01
C GLU A 248 7.22 -3.37 -14.95
N CYS A 249 7.51 -2.17 -14.43
CA CYS A 249 6.57 -1.06 -14.43
C CYS A 249 6.09 -0.72 -15.86
N ASN A 250 6.98 -0.78 -16.84
CA ASN A 250 6.63 -0.59 -18.24
C ASN A 250 5.80 -1.75 -18.81
N GLN A 251 6.21 -2.99 -18.59
CA GLN A 251 5.49 -4.18 -19.04
C GLN A 251 4.06 -4.25 -18.50
N ARG A 252 3.87 -3.81 -17.25
CA ARG A 252 2.57 -3.75 -16.57
C ARG A 252 1.79 -2.47 -16.84
N GLN A 253 2.28 -1.60 -17.73
CA GLN A 253 1.62 -0.37 -18.15
C GLN A 253 1.44 0.68 -17.04
N TYR A 254 2.23 0.58 -15.96
CA TYR A 254 2.33 1.63 -14.94
C TYR A 254 3.16 2.81 -15.42
N TRP A 255 4.16 2.52 -16.25
CA TRP A 255 4.97 3.50 -16.95
C TRP A 255 4.84 3.28 -18.45
N ASN A 256 4.65 4.37 -19.20
CA ASN A 256 4.65 4.38 -20.65
C ASN A 256 6.00 4.91 -21.13
N ALA A 257 7.05 4.10 -20.96
CA ALA A 257 8.37 4.45 -21.45
C ALA A 257 8.38 4.48 -22.99
N ASP A 258 9.15 5.39 -23.57
CA ASP A 258 9.39 5.36 -25.01
C ASP A 258 10.35 4.22 -25.41
N ASP A 259 10.37 3.89 -26.70
CA ASP A 259 11.17 2.78 -27.23
C ASP A 259 12.68 2.95 -26.93
N GLU A 260 13.17 4.19 -26.86
CA GLU A 260 14.57 4.45 -26.55
C GLU A 260 14.85 4.25 -25.06
N GLN A 261 13.97 4.70 -24.17
CA GLN A 261 14.06 4.44 -22.73
C GLN A 261 14.09 2.94 -22.45
N VAL A 262 13.19 2.16 -23.07
CA VAL A 262 13.17 0.69 -22.93
C VAL A 262 14.46 0.08 -23.45
N ARG A 263 14.92 0.50 -24.63
CA ARG A 263 16.16 0.00 -25.24
C ARG A 263 17.38 0.27 -24.35
N GLN A 264 17.48 1.45 -23.76
CA GLN A 264 18.57 1.81 -22.86
C GLN A 264 18.56 0.96 -21.59
N LEU A 265 17.40 0.74 -20.98
CA LEU A 265 17.27 -0.16 -19.83
C LEU A 265 17.73 -1.57 -20.17
N GLN A 266 17.32 -2.11 -21.32
CA GLN A 266 17.71 -3.45 -21.76
C GLN A 266 19.22 -3.57 -22.00
N ILE A 267 19.84 -2.59 -22.67
CA ILE A 267 21.29 -2.56 -22.89
C ILE A 267 22.02 -2.57 -21.54
N LYS A 268 21.61 -1.70 -20.63
CA LYS A 268 22.26 -1.55 -19.32
C LYS A 268 22.10 -2.78 -18.45
N MET A 269 20.94 -3.44 -18.52
CA MET A 269 20.69 -4.72 -17.84
C MET A 269 21.64 -5.81 -18.35
N MET A 270 21.78 -5.94 -19.68
CA MET A 270 22.71 -6.91 -20.30
C MET A 270 24.18 -6.64 -19.94
N GLU A 271 24.59 -5.37 -19.87
CA GLU A 271 25.94 -4.99 -19.43
C GLU A 271 26.19 -5.42 -17.98
N LEU A 272 25.24 -5.14 -17.07
CA LEU A 272 25.34 -5.52 -15.67
C LEU A 272 25.37 -7.04 -15.47
N GLU A 273 24.54 -7.80 -16.21
CA GLU A 273 24.54 -9.27 -16.18
C GLU A 273 25.89 -9.85 -16.63
N GLY A 274 26.47 -9.31 -17.71
CA GLY A 274 27.78 -9.73 -18.19
C GLY A 274 28.90 -9.52 -17.16
N GLU A 275 28.83 -8.47 -16.35
CA GLU A 275 29.78 -8.25 -15.25
C GLU A 275 29.50 -9.13 -14.03
N ILE A 276 28.22 -9.29 -13.66
CA ILE A 276 27.82 -10.12 -12.52
C ILE A 276 28.20 -11.59 -12.74
N GLU A 277 27.90 -12.14 -13.92
CA GLU A 277 28.19 -13.54 -14.26
C GLU A 277 29.66 -13.75 -14.66
N GLY A 278 30.34 -12.70 -15.14
CA GLY A 278 31.75 -12.73 -15.53
C GLY A 278 32.73 -12.77 -14.36
N ASP A 279 32.35 -12.23 -13.20
CA ASP A 279 33.16 -12.22 -11.97
C ASP A 279 33.20 -13.61 -11.26
N ASP A 280 32.44 -14.60 -11.73
CA ASP A 280 32.36 -15.97 -11.19
C ASP A 280 33.37 -16.98 -11.80
N PHE A 281 34.35 -16.54 -12.62
CA PHE A 281 35.36 -17.41 -13.27
C PHE A 281 36.83 -16.99 -13.06
#